data_AF-A0A945AWV2-F1
#
_entry.id   AF-A0A945AWV2-F1
#
_cell.length_a   1.000
_cell.length_b   1.000
_cell.length_c   1.000
_cell.angle_alpha   90.00
_cell.angle_beta   90.00
_cell.angle_gamma   90.00
#
_symmetry.space_group_name_H-M   'P 1'
#
loop_
_entity.id
_entity.type
_entity.pdbx_description
1 polymer ?
#
loop_
_entity_poly.entity_id
_entity_poly.type
_entity_poly.pdbx_seq_one_letter_code
_entity_poly.pdbx_strand_id
1 'polypeptide(L)' 'VFHFDDIDQLGSESSVKDAGRWRLEGRDYVVQDGDIMHFRFNV' A
#
# COMPACT_ATOMS: atom_id res chain seq x y z
N VAL A 1 0.90 -1.12 2.47
CA VAL A 1 0.27 -1.94 1.43
C VAL A 1 -0.92 -1.16 0.90
N PHE A 2 -0.96 -0.98 -0.40
CA PHE A 2 -2.09 -0.46 -1.18
C PHE A 2 -2.08 -1.16 -2.53
N HIS A 3 -3.17 -1.11 -3.29
CA HIS A 3 -3.29 -1.87 -4.53
C HIS A 3 -2.90 -1.04 -5.75
N PHE A 4 -2.55 -1.71 -6.84
CA PHE A 4 -2.28 -1.04 -8.12
C PHE A 4 -3.43 -0.12 -8.55
N ASP A 5 -4.67 -0.56 -8.39
CA ASP A 5 -5.85 0.23 -8.74
C ASP A 5 -5.94 1.55 -7.94
N ASP A 6 -5.46 1.56 -6.68
CA ASP A 6 -5.45 2.77 -5.86
C ASP A 6 -4.47 3.81 -6.43
N ILE A 7 -3.28 3.39 -6.88
CA ILE A 7 -2.28 4.32 -7.43
C ILE A 7 -2.62 4.72 -8.87
N ASP A 8 -3.23 3.84 -9.67
CA ASP A 8 -3.69 4.16 -11.01
C ASP A 8 -4.79 5.24 -10.98
N GLN A 9 -5.70 5.16 -10.01
CA GLN A 9 -6.76 6.16 -9.82
C GLN A 9 -6.26 7.47 -9.19
N LEU A 10 -5.32 7.40 -8.25
CA LEU A 10 -4.91 8.57 -7.45
C LEU A 10 -3.63 9.24 -7.97
N GLY A 11 -2.90 8.61 -8.89
CA GLY A 11 -1.76 9.15 -9.62
C GLY A 11 -0.46 9.27 -8.83
N SER A 12 -0.48 9.16 -7.51
CA SER A 12 0.75 9.18 -6.69
C SER A 12 0.59 8.46 -5.35
N GLU A 13 1.71 7.97 -4.81
CA GLU A 13 1.77 7.34 -3.48
C GLU A 13 1.34 8.29 -2.35
N SER A 14 1.62 9.60 -2.48
CA SER A 14 1.13 10.61 -1.51
C SER A 14 -0.39 10.70 -1.53
N SER A 15 -0.99 10.75 -2.72
CA SER A 15 -2.45 10.81 -2.88
C SER A 15 -3.14 9.55 -2.34
N VAL A 16 -2.55 8.37 -2.53
CA VAL A 16 -3.01 7.11 -1.93
C VAL A 16 -2.97 7.16 -0.39
N LYS A 17 -1.92 7.77 0.17
CA LYS A 17 -1.80 7.99 1.61
C LYS A 17 -2.86 8.95 2.13
N ASP A 18 -3.03 10.08 1.47
CA ASP A 18 -3.96 11.14 1.86
C ASP A 18 -5.43 10.69 1.71
N ALA A 19 -5.71 9.81 0.75
CA ALA A 19 -7.00 9.15 0.59
C ALA A 19 -7.26 8.01 1.61
N GLY A 20 -6.31 7.73 2.50
CA GLY A 20 -6.44 6.69 3.54
C GLY A 20 -6.42 5.26 3.01
N ARG A 21 -5.95 5.03 1.78
CA ARG A 21 -5.87 3.70 1.15
C ARG A 21 -4.60 2.94 1.51
N TRP A 22 -3.60 3.62 2.07
CA TRP A 22 -2.36 3.00 2.50
C TRP A 22 -2.48 2.36 3.90
N ARG A 23 -2.36 1.04 3.94
CA ARG A 23 -2.37 0.25 5.19
C ARG A 23 -0.98 -0.18 5.66
N LEU A 24 -0.79 -0.29 6.97
CA LEU A 24 0.36 -0.99 7.56
C LEU A 24 -0.09 -2.41 7.88
N GLU A 25 0.53 -3.38 7.23
CA GLU A 25 0.19 -4.78 7.39
C GLU A 25 1.26 -5.51 8.19
N GLY A 26 0.81 -6.47 9.01
CA GLY A 26 1.66 -7.28 9.87
C GLY A 26 2.17 -8.56 9.21
N ARG A 27 2.84 -9.40 10.02
CA ARG A 27 3.43 -10.67 9.56
C ARG A 27 2.42 -11.65 8.97
N ASP A 28 1.17 -11.62 9.44
CA ASP A 28 0.13 -12.57 9.02
C ASP A 28 -0.63 -12.12 7.77
N TYR A 29 -0.24 -11.00 7.16
CA TYR A 29 -0.87 -10.51 5.95
C TYR A 29 -0.53 -11.40 4.75
N VAL A 30 -1.57 -11.90 4.10
CA VAL A 30 -1.44 -12.68 2.86
C VAL A 30 -1.39 -11.71 1.68
N VAL A 31 -0.21 -11.60 1.08
CA VAL A 31 0.02 -10.77 -0.11
C VAL A 31 -0.94 -11.17 -1.23
N GLN A 32 -1.58 -10.19 -1.84
CA GLN A 32 -2.42 -10.36 -3.02
C GLN A 32 -1.68 -9.90 -4.28
N ASP A 33 -2.06 -10.47 -5.43
CA ASP A 33 -1.57 -9.99 -6.72
C ASP A 33 -1.93 -8.52 -6.92
N GLY A 34 -1.01 -7.69 -7.40
CA GLY A 34 -1.22 -6.25 -7.54
C GLY A 34 -0.97 -5.42 -6.28
N ASP A 35 -0.55 -6.03 -5.16
CA ASP A 35 -0.15 -5.27 -3.96
C ASP A 35 1.17 -4.53 -4.17
N ILE A 36 1.13 -3.24 -3.87
CA ILE A 36 2.30 -2.37 -3.77
C ILE A 36 2.66 -2.24 -2.28
N MET A 37 3.89 -2.65 -1.95
CA MET A 37 4.33 -2.81 -0.56
C MET A 37 5.63 -2.05 -0.29
N HIS A 38 5.63 -1.31 0.81
CA HIS A 38 6.82 -0.71 1.40
C HIS A 38 7.17 -1.49 2.67
N PHE A 39 8.21 -2.31 2.60
CA PHE A 39 8.71 -3.07 3.74
C PHE A 39 9.55 -2.19 4.65
N ARG A 40 9.21 -2.16 5.95
CA ARG A 40 10.02 -1.50 6.97
C ARG A 40 10.83 -2.54 7.71
N PHE A 41 12.14 -2.45 7.62
CA PHE A 41 13.07 -3.19 8.45
C PHE A 41 13.71 -2.18 9.41
N ASN A 42 13.81 -2.52 10.70
CA ASN A 42 14.46 -1.68 11.72
C ASN A 42 13.67 -0.42 12.13
N VAL A 43 12.49 -0.61 12.74
CA VAL A 43 11.88 0.45 13.58
C VAL A 43 12.66 0.57 14.88
#